data_AF-A0AA88XRW7-F1
#
_entry.id   AF-A0AA88XRW7-F1
#
_cell.length_a   1.000
_cell.length_b   1.000
_cell.length_c   1.000
_cell.angle_alpha   90.00
_cell.angle_beta   90.00
_cell.angle_gamma   90.00
#
_symmetry.space_group_name_H-M   'P 1'
#
loop_
_entity.id
_entity.type
_entity.pdbx_description
1 polymer ?
#
loop_
_entity_poly.entity_id
_entity_poly.type
_entity_poly.pdbx_seq_one_letter_code
_entity_poly.pdbx_strand_id
1 'polypeptide(L)'
;VRIVFVLTINGRQVRQVRRLLKAIYHTRHYYFIHVDMRQEYLYRELFPLESLLPNIFLARRRFATIWGGISLLQAHLEFMKEVLNKDWKWDYYINLSESDYPIKKLESLEIFLTEYKGHTFVKSHGHDTARFIRKQGLDKMFVECDTHMWRLGPKTLPTNIVFDGGSDWVALHRGFAQYVITSEDSLVSGLKTFYKYSLLPAESFFHTVLHNSEFCDKWMDNNLHLTNWRRAQGCKCQHKHVVDWCGCSPNVLTTHSLDKLMKYESKATYFARKFDPVIDQDIINSMDVYMFGKDMRDVRALTDYWQNEYHYLDDKEATNDVYLTFYSSFSRRSVIDLLPQTTGQCLVTPTQIVEANVLYQRDRFHGVIVKYNGQVKDGGSVMLETHLVERWDYKVLDPTGSMGRFINIQIGSNFDVKENIFRNYAKLLGPYSEIEVKHMWGPGPEFTVSVAFIDPADIVAVAHDVDIPKSGHIGSHKPELKLPLRPGVWMCKLMINYKVVLESRFLVLPLTTYHAVPLNITQAKLFHNGPQGGLYAERKFS
;
A
#
# COMPACT_ATOMS: atom_id res chain seq x y z
N VAL A 1 11.51 6.80 -30.51
CA VAL A 1 10.31 5.94 -30.28
C VAL A 1 9.17 6.72 -29.66
N ARG A 2 7.95 6.18 -29.58
CA ARG A 2 6.82 6.68 -28.77
C ARG A 2 6.35 5.57 -27.82
N ILE A 3 6.16 5.89 -26.55
CA ILE A 3 5.84 4.90 -25.51
C ILE A 3 4.37 5.04 -25.12
N VAL A 4 3.68 3.92 -24.90
CA VAL A 4 2.47 3.87 -24.11
C VAL A 4 2.81 3.33 -22.72
N PHE A 5 2.73 4.20 -21.72
CA PHE A 5 2.83 3.82 -20.32
C PHE A 5 1.48 3.32 -19.85
N VAL A 6 1.44 2.10 -19.33
CA VAL A 6 0.23 1.51 -18.77
C VAL A 6 0.36 1.43 -17.26
N LEU A 7 -0.36 2.32 -16.59
CA LEU A 7 -0.33 2.45 -15.14
C LEU A 7 -1.44 1.58 -14.55
N THR A 8 -1.10 0.53 -13.80
CA THR A 8 -2.04 -0.29 -13.02
C THR A 8 -1.95 0.11 -11.56
N ILE A 9 -2.92 0.88 -11.09
CA ILE A 9 -2.84 1.60 -9.81
C ILE A 9 -3.92 1.18 -8.81
N ASN A 10 -3.52 1.09 -7.54
CA ASN A 10 -4.38 0.72 -6.43
C ASN A 10 -4.06 1.58 -5.18
N GLY A 11 -4.99 1.63 -4.22
CA GLY A 11 -4.86 2.36 -2.96
C GLY A 11 -5.26 3.83 -3.06
N ARG A 12 -4.62 4.68 -2.22
CA ARG A 12 -5.04 6.08 -1.99
C ARG A 12 -3.99 7.13 -2.39
N GLN A 13 -2.87 6.71 -2.98
CA GLN A 13 -1.70 7.57 -3.21
C GLN A 13 -1.83 8.49 -4.44
N VAL A 14 -2.93 9.23 -4.57
CA VAL A 14 -3.21 10.14 -5.71
C VAL A 14 -2.06 11.10 -5.96
N ARG A 15 -1.49 11.69 -4.90
CA ARG A 15 -0.40 12.67 -5.03
C ARG A 15 0.88 12.03 -5.56
N GLN A 16 1.20 10.81 -5.13
CA GLN A 16 2.34 10.06 -5.65
C GLN A 16 2.13 9.67 -7.12
N VAL A 17 0.92 9.23 -7.50
CA VAL A 17 0.61 8.93 -8.91
C VAL A 17 0.75 10.17 -9.79
N ARG A 18 0.25 11.34 -9.34
CA ARG A 18 0.44 12.61 -10.06
C ARG A 18 1.92 13.00 -10.15
N ARG A 19 2.70 12.75 -9.10
CA ARG A 19 4.15 12.98 -9.07
C ARG A 19 4.89 12.08 -10.08
N LEU A 20 4.58 10.78 -10.09
CA LEU A 20 5.09 9.84 -11.09
C LEU A 20 4.75 10.30 -12.49
N LEU A 21 3.47 10.59 -12.78
CA LEU A 21 3.03 11.07 -14.09
C LEU A 21 3.83 12.31 -14.51
N LYS A 22 4.01 13.28 -13.61
CA LYS A 22 4.82 14.49 -13.90
C LYS A 22 6.27 14.14 -14.27
N ALA A 23 6.88 13.15 -13.62
CA ALA A 23 8.25 12.73 -13.89
C ALA A 23 8.41 12.01 -15.25
N ILE A 24 7.37 11.32 -15.72
CA ILE A 24 7.40 10.56 -17.00
C ILE A 24 6.59 11.22 -18.12
N TYR A 25 6.02 12.42 -17.90
CA TYR A 25 5.12 13.05 -18.85
C TYR A 25 5.89 13.67 -20.04
N HIS A 26 5.47 13.34 -21.25
CA HIS A 26 5.89 13.99 -22.47
C HIS A 26 4.76 13.91 -23.51
N THR A 27 4.57 14.98 -24.31
CA THR A 27 3.46 15.10 -25.27
C THR A 27 3.53 14.08 -26.42
N ARG A 28 4.69 13.46 -26.65
CA ARG A 28 4.90 12.41 -27.67
C ARG A 28 4.55 11.00 -27.19
N HIS A 29 4.29 10.82 -25.91
CA HIS A 29 3.94 9.54 -25.31
C HIS A 29 2.47 9.48 -24.97
N TYR A 30 2.01 8.30 -24.59
CA TYR A 30 0.63 8.05 -24.21
C TYR A 30 0.56 7.40 -22.84
N TYR A 31 -0.51 7.66 -22.11
CA TYR A 31 -0.68 7.17 -20.74
C TYR A 31 -2.04 6.51 -20.64
N PHE A 32 -2.05 5.19 -20.50
CA PHE A 32 -3.24 4.41 -20.24
C PHE A 32 -3.28 4.09 -18.75
N ILE A 33 -4.28 4.57 -18.03
CA ILE A 33 -4.34 4.46 -16.56
C ILE A 33 -5.51 3.55 -16.19
N HIS A 34 -5.21 2.37 -15.67
CA HIS A 34 -6.19 1.49 -15.05
C HIS A 34 -6.15 1.69 -13.53
N VAL A 35 -7.31 2.06 -12.97
CA VAL A 35 -7.53 2.08 -11.52
C VAL A 35 -8.29 0.83 -11.14
N ASP A 36 -7.85 0.12 -10.10
CA ASP A 36 -8.59 -1.03 -9.56
C ASP A 36 -10.04 -0.64 -9.27
N MET A 37 -10.99 -1.51 -9.65
CA MET A 37 -12.43 -1.20 -9.56
C MET A 37 -12.92 -0.94 -8.12
N ARG A 38 -12.14 -1.33 -7.11
CA ARG A 38 -12.44 -1.09 -5.69
C ARG A 38 -12.00 0.29 -5.21
N GLN A 39 -11.25 1.05 -6.02
CA GLN A 39 -10.61 2.32 -5.62
C GLN A 39 -11.30 3.53 -6.26
N GLU A 40 -12.54 3.81 -5.83
CA GLU A 40 -13.35 4.91 -6.39
C GLU A 40 -12.74 6.30 -6.18
N TYR A 41 -12.16 6.57 -5.01
CA TYR A 41 -11.47 7.84 -4.74
C TYR A 41 -10.35 8.11 -5.74
N LEU A 42 -9.46 7.13 -5.93
CA LEU A 42 -8.32 7.26 -6.83
C LEU A 42 -8.79 7.47 -8.28
N TYR A 43 -9.84 6.75 -8.71
CA TYR A 43 -10.42 6.92 -10.04
C TYR A 43 -11.00 8.32 -10.22
N ARG A 44 -11.85 8.77 -9.27
CA ARG A 44 -12.47 10.10 -9.30
C ARG A 44 -11.44 11.23 -9.33
N GLU A 45 -10.35 11.11 -8.57
CA GLU A 45 -9.30 12.12 -8.49
C GLU A 45 -8.42 12.19 -9.75
N LEU A 46 -8.30 11.10 -10.49
CA LEU A 46 -7.46 11.04 -11.70
C LEU A 46 -8.27 11.23 -12.98
N PHE A 47 -9.58 10.98 -12.96
CA PHE A 47 -10.46 11.12 -14.12
C PHE A 47 -10.39 12.49 -14.80
N PRO A 48 -10.31 13.63 -14.09
CA PRO A 48 -10.15 14.94 -14.71
C PRO A 48 -8.87 15.10 -15.55
N LEU A 49 -7.87 14.23 -15.42
CA LEU A 49 -6.64 14.32 -16.21
C LEU A 49 -6.88 14.13 -17.71
N GLU A 50 -7.90 13.37 -18.12
CA GLU A 50 -8.19 13.15 -19.55
C GLU A 50 -8.62 14.43 -20.26
N SER A 51 -9.42 15.27 -19.61
CA SER A 51 -9.87 16.54 -20.21
C SER A 51 -8.75 17.58 -20.23
N LEU A 52 -7.77 17.45 -19.34
CA LEU A 52 -6.62 18.35 -19.24
C LEU A 52 -5.49 17.96 -20.19
N LEU A 53 -5.29 16.66 -20.44
CA LEU A 53 -4.13 16.13 -21.17
C LEU A 53 -4.59 15.12 -22.24
N PRO A 54 -4.57 15.47 -23.54
CA PRO A 54 -5.20 14.68 -24.61
C PRO A 54 -4.54 13.32 -24.89
N ASN A 55 -3.34 13.09 -24.35
CA ASN A 55 -2.58 11.84 -24.45
C ASN A 55 -2.72 10.94 -23.20
N ILE A 56 -3.66 11.26 -22.30
CA ILE A 56 -4.03 10.43 -21.15
C ILE A 56 -5.41 9.80 -21.39
N PHE A 57 -5.54 8.53 -21.04
CA PHE A 57 -6.80 7.79 -21.05
C PHE A 57 -6.90 6.90 -19.81
N LEU A 58 -7.95 7.06 -19.01
CA LEU A 58 -8.34 6.17 -17.93
C LEU A 58 -9.22 5.03 -18.46
N ALA A 59 -8.90 3.80 -18.08
CA ALA A 59 -9.65 2.61 -18.46
C ALA A 59 -11.10 2.71 -17.93
N ARG A 60 -12.08 2.57 -18.84
CA ARG A 60 -13.50 2.50 -18.46
C ARG A 60 -13.85 1.12 -17.90
N ARG A 61 -13.30 0.06 -18.52
CA ARG A 61 -13.39 -1.30 -18.00
C ARG A 61 -12.33 -1.49 -16.93
N ARG A 62 -12.76 -1.57 -15.67
CA ARG A 62 -11.89 -1.75 -14.51
C ARG A 62 -12.00 -3.17 -13.96
N PHE A 63 -10.85 -3.74 -13.64
CA PHE A 63 -10.72 -5.06 -13.02
C PHE A 63 -10.38 -4.92 -11.53
N ALA A 64 -10.84 -5.86 -10.70
CA ALA A 64 -10.37 -6.04 -9.34
C ALA A 64 -9.09 -6.88 -9.37
N THR A 65 -7.94 -6.24 -9.55
CA THR A 65 -6.64 -6.91 -9.70
C THR A 65 -6.08 -7.28 -8.32
N ILE A 66 -6.56 -8.40 -7.78
CA ILE A 66 -6.04 -8.95 -6.51
C ILE A 66 -4.61 -9.48 -6.68
N TRP A 67 -3.88 -9.58 -5.57
CA TRP A 67 -2.51 -10.12 -5.60
C TRP A 67 -2.50 -11.55 -6.13
N GLY A 68 -1.71 -11.80 -7.18
CA GLY A 68 -1.63 -13.12 -7.83
C GLY A 68 -2.80 -13.49 -8.74
N GLY A 69 -3.81 -12.62 -8.86
CA GLY A 69 -5.03 -12.88 -9.62
C GLY A 69 -4.81 -13.12 -11.11
N ILE A 70 -5.68 -13.93 -11.70
CA ILE A 70 -5.84 -14.13 -13.13
C ILE A 70 -6.25 -12.84 -13.84
N SER A 71 -7.05 -12.03 -13.16
CA SER A 71 -7.56 -10.73 -13.60
C SER A 71 -6.45 -9.78 -14.03
N LEU A 72 -5.24 -9.86 -13.47
CA LEU A 72 -4.12 -8.99 -13.88
C LEU A 72 -3.68 -9.25 -15.33
N LEU A 73 -3.54 -10.51 -15.74
CA LEU A 73 -3.22 -10.82 -17.14
C LEU A 73 -4.38 -10.46 -18.07
N GLN A 74 -5.62 -10.75 -17.66
CA GLN A 74 -6.81 -10.38 -18.45
C GLN A 74 -6.88 -8.87 -18.67
N ALA A 75 -6.58 -8.09 -17.62
CA ALA A 75 -6.50 -6.65 -17.67
C ALA A 75 -5.43 -6.19 -18.67
N HIS A 76 -4.20 -6.70 -18.58
CA HIS A 76 -3.12 -6.36 -19.53
C HIS A 76 -3.47 -6.70 -20.99
N LEU A 77 -4.09 -7.86 -21.23
CA LEU A 77 -4.58 -8.26 -22.57
C LEU A 77 -5.64 -7.29 -23.10
N GLU A 78 -6.60 -6.89 -22.26
CA GLU A 78 -7.61 -5.90 -22.63
C GLU A 78 -6.98 -4.52 -22.89
N PHE A 79 -6.03 -4.09 -22.06
CA PHE A 79 -5.36 -2.80 -22.23
C PHE A 79 -4.60 -2.74 -23.54
N MET A 80 -3.84 -3.79 -23.87
CA MET A 80 -3.16 -3.90 -25.17
C MET A 80 -4.17 -3.82 -26.32
N LYS A 81 -5.28 -4.54 -26.24
CA LYS A 81 -6.35 -4.46 -27.25
C LYS A 81 -6.90 -3.04 -27.39
N GLU A 82 -7.17 -2.35 -26.29
CA GLU A 82 -7.66 -0.97 -26.31
C GLU A 82 -6.64 0.01 -26.92
N VAL A 83 -5.37 -0.06 -26.52
CA VAL A 83 -4.34 0.87 -27.04
C VAL A 83 -3.95 0.56 -28.48
N LEU A 84 -4.14 -0.67 -28.96
CA LEU A 84 -3.97 -1.04 -30.37
C LEU A 84 -5.10 -0.46 -31.25
N ASN A 85 -6.33 -0.40 -30.71
CA ASN A 85 -7.51 0.13 -31.40
C ASN A 85 -7.63 1.67 -31.36
N LYS A 86 -6.87 2.34 -30.49
CA LYS A 86 -6.80 3.81 -30.44
C LYS A 86 -5.97 4.34 -31.62
N ASP A 87 -6.26 5.57 -32.05
CA ASP A 87 -5.40 6.29 -33.01
C ASP A 87 -4.12 6.84 -32.35
N TRP A 88 -3.46 5.99 -31.57
CA TRP A 88 -2.19 6.27 -30.91
C TRP A 88 -1.08 5.55 -31.65
N LYS A 89 -0.10 6.31 -32.13
CA LYS A 89 1.07 5.75 -32.83
C LYS A 89 2.17 5.50 -31.79
N TRP A 90 2.18 4.33 -31.18
CA TRP A 90 3.17 3.93 -30.18
C TRP A 90 4.05 2.78 -30.68
N ASP A 91 5.27 2.67 -30.17
CA ASP A 91 6.25 1.62 -30.49
C ASP A 91 6.41 0.62 -29.33
N TYR A 92 6.28 1.08 -28.08
CA TYR A 92 6.49 0.27 -26.87
C TYR A 92 5.34 0.40 -25.88
N TYR A 93 4.95 -0.73 -25.30
CA TYR A 93 4.07 -0.86 -24.14
C TYR A 93 4.93 -1.09 -22.90
N ILE A 94 4.82 -0.24 -21.88
CA ILE A 94 5.56 -0.37 -20.61
C ILE A 94 4.57 -0.28 -19.45
N ASN A 95 4.49 -1.32 -18.61
CA ASN A 95 3.64 -1.27 -17.42
C ASN A 95 4.37 -0.67 -16.21
N LEU A 96 3.64 0.10 -15.39
CA LEU A 96 4.10 0.72 -14.14
C LEU A 96 2.96 0.63 -13.09
N SER A 97 3.29 0.60 -11.80
CA SER A 97 2.33 0.78 -10.69
C SER A 97 2.43 2.18 -10.07
N GLU A 98 1.56 2.47 -9.09
CA GLU A 98 1.63 3.68 -8.26
C GLU A 98 2.94 3.79 -7.46
N SER A 99 3.65 2.67 -7.33
CA SER A 99 4.86 2.52 -6.53
C SER A 99 6.14 2.36 -7.35
N ASP A 100 6.05 2.52 -8.67
CA ASP A 100 7.22 2.63 -9.54
C ASP A 100 7.66 4.09 -9.64
N TYR A 101 8.95 4.30 -9.88
CA TYR A 101 9.49 5.64 -10.14
C TYR A 101 10.65 5.57 -11.13
N PRO A 102 10.78 6.54 -12.06
CA PRO A 102 11.95 6.64 -12.91
C PRO A 102 13.18 6.95 -12.05
N ILE A 103 14.30 6.30 -12.39
CA ILE A 103 15.61 6.54 -11.77
C ILE A 103 16.59 7.20 -12.75
N LYS A 104 16.09 7.59 -13.93
CA LYS A 104 16.81 8.28 -15.00
C LYS A 104 15.85 9.19 -15.74
N LYS A 105 16.42 10.17 -16.44
CA LYS A 105 15.66 11.02 -17.37
C LYS A 105 15.00 10.18 -18.45
N LEU A 106 13.77 10.56 -18.80
CA LEU A 106 12.97 9.92 -19.83
C LEU A 106 13.69 9.85 -21.19
N GLU A 107 14.43 10.89 -21.56
CA GLU A 107 15.22 10.94 -22.80
C GLU A 107 16.20 9.76 -22.94
N SER A 108 16.84 9.34 -21.84
CA SER A 108 17.77 8.20 -21.87
C SER A 108 17.03 6.90 -22.19
N LEU A 109 15.80 6.73 -21.73
CA LEU A 109 14.95 5.60 -22.09
C LEU A 109 14.56 5.67 -23.57
N GLU A 110 14.21 6.85 -24.08
CA GLU A 110 13.86 7.04 -25.50
C GLU A 110 15.03 6.72 -26.44
N ILE A 111 16.26 7.10 -26.07
CA ILE A 111 17.47 6.77 -26.84
C ILE A 111 17.69 5.26 -26.87
N PHE A 112 17.66 4.61 -25.71
CA PHE A 112 17.86 3.16 -25.60
C PHE A 112 16.82 2.36 -26.36
N LEU A 113 15.54 2.70 -26.25
CA LEU A 113 14.47 2.02 -26.98
C LEU A 113 14.51 2.31 -28.49
N THR A 114 15.07 3.44 -28.90
CA THR A 114 15.34 3.73 -30.32
C THR A 114 16.44 2.82 -30.87
N GLU A 115 17.52 2.63 -30.12
CA GLU A 115 18.64 1.77 -30.51
C GLU A 115 18.23 0.30 -30.65
N TYR A 116 17.43 -0.20 -29.69
CA TYR A 116 16.96 -1.59 -29.66
C TYR A 116 15.55 -1.77 -30.22
N LYS A 117 15.10 -0.87 -31.11
CA LYS A 117 13.76 -0.91 -31.68
C LYS A 117 13.44 -2.29 -32.27
N GLY A 118 12.28 -2.83 -31.92
CA GLY A 118 11.84 -4.17 -32.34
C GLY A 118 12.06 -5.26 -31.29
N HIS A 119 12.95 -5.04 -30.32
CA HIS A 119 13.19 -5.98 -29.22
C HIS A 119 12.13 -5.88 -28.12
N THR A 120 11.88 -7.01 -27.44
CA THR A 120 10.97 -7.13 -26.30
C THR A 120 11.79 -7.46 -25.03
N PHE A 121 11.49 -6.74 -23.96
CA PHE A 121 12.25 -6.74 -22.71
C PHE A 121 11.43 -7.44 -21.61
N VAL A 122 11.77 -8.69 -21.33
CA VAL A 122 11.21 -9.47 -20.23
C VAL A 122 12.36 -10.12 -19.45
N LYS A 123 12.30 -10.02 -18.12
CA LYS A 123 13.34 -10.56 -17.24
C LYS A 123 12.97 -11.95 -16.76
N SER A 124 13.80 -12.94 -17.08
CA SER A 124 13.60 -14.33 -16.70
C SER A 124 14.14 -14.65 -15.31
N HIS A 125 13.66 -15.74 -14.73
CA HIS A 125 14.06 -16.20 -13.39
C HIS A 125 15.47 -16.80 -13.35
N GLY A 126 16.07 -17.13 -14.50
CA GLY A 126 17.38 -17.77 -14.64
C GLY A 126 17.30 -19.26 -15.02
N HIS A 127 18.27 -20.07 -14.58
CA HIS A 127 18.51 -21.39 -15.18
C HIS A 127 17.67 -22.59 -14.65
N ASP A 128 16.96 -22.48 -13.52
CA ASP A 128 16.23 -23.62 -12.90
C ASP A 128 14.72 -23.54 -13.12
N THR A 129 14.28 -23.85 -14.34
CA THR A 129 12.88 -23.77 -14.78
C THR A 129 11.97 -24.73 -14.01
N ALA A 130 12.47 -25.94 -13.68
CA ALA A 130 11.69 -26.92 -12.93
C ALA A 130 11.35 -26.41 -11.52
N ARG A 131 12.29 -25.74 -10.85
CA ARG A 131 12.03 -25.10 -9.55
C ARG A 131 11.13 -23.88 -9.68
N PHE A 132 11.27 -23.09 -10.75
CA PHE A 132 10.37 -21.96 -11.02
C PHE A 132 8.92 -22.43 -11.15
N ILE A 133 8.65 -23.42 -12.00
CA ILE A 133 7.33 -24.03 -12.19
C ILE A 133 6.70 -24.42 -10.84
N ARG A 134 7.44 -25.17 -10.00
CA ARG A 134 6.95 -25.61 -8.69
C ARG A 134 6.68 -24.46 -7.72
N LYS A 135 7.54 -23.42 -7.70
CA LYS A 135 7.38 -22.28 -6.79
C LYS A 135 6.25 -21.34 -7.20
N GLN A 136 6.04 -21.18 -8.50
CA GLN A 136 4.95 -20.38 -9.06
C GLN A 136 3.61 -21.11 -9.05
N GLY A 137 3.62 -22.42 -8.82
CA GLY A 137 2.40 -23.25 -8.87
C GLY A 137 1.83 -23.36 -10.29
N LEU A 138 2.67 -23.31 -11.33
CA LEU A 138 2.24 -23.47 -12.72
C LEU A 138 1.66 -24.87 -12.98
N ASP A 139 2.08 -25.85 -12.19
CA ASP A 139 1.57 -27.23 -12.15
C ASP A 139 0.32 -27.38 -11.27
N LYS A 140 -0.29 -26.27 -10.83
CA LYS A 140 -1.53 -26.24 -10.04
C LYS A 140 -2.61 -25.46 -10.77
N MET A 141 -3.85 -25.90 -10.61
CA MET A 141 -5.03 -25.22 -11.13
C MET A 141 -5.54 -24.23 -10.10
N PHE A 142 -5.75 -22.99 -10.55
CA PHE A 142 -6.35 -21.94 -9.76
C PHE A 142 -7.59 -21.37 -10.44
N VAL A 143 -8.56 -20.92 -9.65
CA VAL A 143 -9.73 -20.16 -10.10
C VAL A 143 -9.83 -18.88 -9.29
N GLU A 144 -10.03 -17.75 -9.97
CA GLU A 144 -10.34 -16.47 -9.34
C GLU A 144 -11.85 -16.32 -9.21
N CYS A 145 -12.34 -16.21 -7.98
CA CYS A 145 -13.75 -15.95 -7.67
C CYS A 145 -13.87 -15.24 -6.32
N ASP A 146 -14.85 -14.35 -6.17
CA ASP A 146 -15.12 -13.59 -4.93
C ASP A 146 -13.88 -12.89 -4.36
N THR A 147 -13.06 -12.29 -5.25
CA THR A 147 -11.80 -11.61 -4.90
C THR A 147 -10.77 -12.50 -4.20
N HIS A 148 -10.84 -13.83 -4.41
CA HIS A 148 -9.90 -14.82 -3.89
C HIS A 148 -9.39 -15.76 -5.00
N MET A 149 -8.15 -16.24 -4.85
CA MET A 149 -7.52 -17.23 -5.73
C MET A 149 -7.54 -18.63 -5.09
N TRP A 150 -8.51 -19.43 -5.51
CA TRP A 150 -8.77 -20.78 -5.00
C TRP A 150 -7.88 -21.81 -5.70
N ARG A 151 -7.17 -22.63 -4.93
CA ARG A 151 -6.36 -23.74 -5.49
C ARG A 151 -7.19 -25.02 -5.55
N LEU A 152 -7.47 -25.51 -6.76
CA LEU A 152 -8.36 -26.65 -6.97
C LEU A 152 -7.66 -28.00 -7.04
N GLY A 153 -6.40 -28.04 -7.46
CA GLY A 153 -5.69 -29.31 -7.64
C GLY A 153 -4.47 -29.20 -8.56
N PRO A 154 -3.90 -30.35 -8.99
CA PRO A 154 -2.83 -30.37 -9.98
C PRO A 154 -3.34 -29.94 -11.38
N LYS A 155 -2.43 -29.42 -12.19
CA LYS A 155 -2.66 -29.04 -13.58
C LYS A 155 -1.52 -29.55 -14.46
N THR A 156 -1.88 -30.23 -15.55
CA THR A 156 -0.91 -30.73 -16.53
C THR A 156 -0.35 -29.57 -17.36
N LEU A 157 0.98 -29.54 -17.51
CA LEU A 157 1.64 -28.58 -18.37
C LEU A 157 1.57 -29.04 -19.84
N PRO A 158 1.25 -28.16 -20.79
CA PRO A 158 1.42 -28.41 -22.22
C PRO A 158 2.82 -28.94 -22.57
N THR A 159 2.89 -29.87 -23.51
CA THR A 159 4.16 -30.42 -24.04
C THR A 159 4.61 -29.63 -25.27
N ASN A 160 5.88 -29.83 -25.69
CA ASN A 160 6.47 -29.23 -26.89
C ASN A 160 6.55 -27.69 -26.91
N ILE A 161 6.49 -27.06 -25.73
CA ILE A 161 6.77 -25.63 -25.56
C ILE A 161 7.77 -25.42 -24.42
N VAL A 162 8.54 -24.35 -24.51
CA VAL A 162 9.48 -23.93 -23.47
C VAL A 162 8.75 -23.02 -22.49
N PHE A 163 8.60 -23.46 -21.25
CA PHE A 163 8.12 -22.60 -20.17
C PHE A 163 9.24 -21.71 -19.66
N ASP A 164 8.94 -20.42 -19.50
CA ASP A 164 9.79 -19.47 -18.80
C ASP A 164 8.91 -18.44 -18.08
N GLY A 165 9.53 -17.67 -17.19
CA GLY A 165 8.91 -16.55 -16.52
C GLY A 165 9.88 -15.82 -15.61
N GLY A 166 9.38 -14.83 -14.89
CA GLY A 166 10.16 -14.01 -13.98
C GLY A 166 9.37 -12.78 -13.57
N SER A 167 9.83 -11.61 -13.96
CA SER A 167 9.14 -10.36 -13.63
C SER A 167 7.92 -10.12 -14.51
N ASP A 168 6.80 -9.70 -13.92
CA ASP A 168 5.59 -9.21 -14.59
C ASP A 168 5.69 -7.75 -15.07
N TRP A 169 6.66 -6.99 -14.58
CA TRP A 169 7.11 -5.73 -15.21
C TRP A 169 7.81 -6.04 -16.53
N VAL A 170 7.29 -5.51 -17.64
CA VAL A 170 7.69 -5.80 -19.01
C VAL A 170 7.72 -4.54 -19.87
N ALA A 171 8.57 -4.54 -20.90
CA ALA A 171 8.47 -3.58 -22.00
C ALA A 171 8.32 -4.34 -23.32
N LEU A 172 7.13 -4.28 -23.91
CA LEU A 172 6.76 -5.06 -25.09
C LEU A 172 6.78 -4.17 -26.34
N HIS A 173 7.47 -4.61 -27.39
CA HIS A 173 7.38 -3.94 -28.68
C HIS A 173 5.97 -4.11 -29.29
N ARG A 174 5.46 -3.11 -29.99
CA ARG A 174 4.12 -3.12 -30.59
C ARG A 174 3.84 -4.35 -31.45
N GLY A 175 4.81 -4.81 -32.23
CA GLY A 175 4.65 -6.00 -33.07
C GLY A 175 4.33 -7.26 -32.26
N PHE A 176 5.05 -7.48 -31.16
CA PHE A 176 4.80 -8.61 -30.25
C PHE A 176 3.45 -8.47 -29.53
N ALA A 177 3.14 -7.28 -29.03
CA ALA A 177 1.83 -7.00 -28.41
C ALA A 177 0.68 -7.25 -29.38
N GLN A 178 0.81 -6.83 -30.64
CA GLN A 178 -0.16 -7.09 -31.70
C GLN A 178 -0.33 -8.60 -31.93
N TYR A 179 0.77 -9.35 -32.07
CA TYR A 179 0.73 -10.81 -32.22
C TYR A 179 0.01 -11.50 -31.05
N VAL A 180 0.33 -11.14 -29.80
CA VAL A 180 -0.33 -11.66 -28.59
C VAL A 180 -1.85 -11.44 -28.63
N ILE A 181 -2.30 -10.30 -29.15
CA ILE A 181 -3.73 -9.96 -29.17
C ILE A 181 -4.46 -10.59 -30.35
N THR A 182 -3.92 -10.53 -31.57
CA THR A 182 -4.63 -10.91 -32.79
C THR A 182 -4.28 -12.27 -33.37
N SER A 183 -3.22 -12.93 -32.90
CA SER A 183 -2.93 -14.29 -33.38
C SER A 183 -4.01 -15.27 -32.92
N GLU A 184 -4.45 -16.10 -33.86
CA GLU A 184 -5.35 -17.23 -33.66
C GLU A 184 -4.62 -18.58 -33.74
N ASP A 185 -3.28 -18.56 -33.78
CA ASP A 185 -2.50 -19.80 -33.77
C ASP A 185 -2.72 -20.64 -32.50
N SER A 186 -2.35 -21.91 -32.58
CA SER A 186 -2.53 -22.87 -31.47
C SER A 186 -1.70 -22.53 -30.24
N LEU A 187 -0.57 -21.83 -30.39
CA LEU A 187 0.29 -21.42 -29.29
C LEU A 187 -0.40 -20.35 -28.43
N VAL A 188 -0.78 -19.23 -29.03
CA VAL A 188 -1.36 -18.08 -28.31
C VAL A 188 -2.73 -18.45 -27.75
N SER A 189 -3.58 -19.13 -28.54
CA SER A 189 -4.90 -19.57 -28.08
C SER A 189 -4.82 -20.61 -26.95
N GLY A 190 -3.91 -21.58 -27.07
CA GLY A 190 -3.63 -22.57 -26.05
C GLY A 190 -3.11 -21.95 -24.75
N LEU A 191 -2.14 -21.02 -24.84
CA LEU A 191 -1.59 -20.34 -23.68
C LEU A 191 -2.60 -19.41 -23.01
N LYS A 192 -3.42 -18.67 -23.76
CA LYS A 192 -4.53 -17.88 -23.17
C LYS A 192 -5.48 -18.78 -22.35
N THR A 193 -5.76 -19.99 -22.83
CA THR A 193 -6.59 -20.97 -22.11
C THR A 193 -5.89 -21.52 -20.87
N PHE A 194 -4.61 -21.88 -20.97
CA PHE A 194 -3.81 -22.38 -19.84
C PHE A 194 -3.68 -21.34 -18.72
N TYR A 195 -3.43 -20.08 -19.08
CA TYR A 195 -3.21 -18.98 -18.14
C TYR A 195 -4.50 -18.43 -17.52
N LYS A 196 -5.67 -18.76 -18.08
CA LYS A 196 -6.98 -18.50 -17.44
C LYS A 196 -7.14 -19.22 -16.09
N TYR A 197 -6.35 -20.25 -15.82
CA TYR A 197 -6.39 -21.04 -14.59
C TYR A 197 -5.01 -21.15 -13.92
N SER A 198 -4.24 -20.05 -13.95
CA SER A 198 -2.89 -19.98 -13.39
C SER A 198 -2.77 -18.88 -12.33
N LEU A 199 -2.03 -19.18 -11.26
CA LEU A 199 -1.56 -18.17 -10.31
C LEU A 199 -0.47 -17.30 -10.96
N LEU A 200 -0.43 -15.99 -10.63
CA LEU A 200 0.58 -15.04 -11.11
C LEU A 200 0.82 -15.13 -12.63
N PRO A 201 -0.23 -15.15 -13.47
CA PRO A 201 -0.09 -15.52 -14.87
C PRO A 201 0.77 -14.53 -15.67
N ALA A 202 0.75 -13.24 -15.31
CA ALA A 202 1.56 -12.21 -15.95
C ALA A 202 3.07 -12.42 -15.75
N GLU A 203 3.50 -13.16 -14.71
CA GLU A 203 4.91 -13.46 -14.45
C GLU A 203 5.49 -14.53 -15.39
N SER A 204 4.69 -15.15 -16.27
CA SER A 204 5.22 -16.16 -17.21
C SER A 204 4.53 -16.22 -18.57
N PHE A 205 3.32 -15.67 -18.72
CA PHE A 205 2.59 -15.68 -20.00
C PHE A 205 3.40 -15.02 -21.12
N PHE A 206 3.88 -13.79 -20.91
CA PHE A 206 4.61 -13.05 -21.95
C PHE A 206 5.92 -13.71 -22.33
N HIS A 207 6.66 -14.22 -21.34
CA HIS A 207 7.91 -14.96 -21.55
C HIS A 207 7.66 -16.23 -22.37
N THR A 208 6.69 -17.04 -21.95
CA THR A 208 6.37 -18.31 -22.61
C THR A 208 5.87 -18.09 -24.03
N VAL A 209 5.02 -17.08 -24.29
CA VAL A 209 4.62 -16.74 -25.67
C VAL A 209 5.84 -16.29 -26.49
N LEU A 210 6.68 -15.40 -25.94
CA LEU A 210 7.84 -14.84 -26.65
C LEU A 210 8.81 -15.94 -27.11
N HIS A 211 9.21 -16.83 -26.20
CA HIS A 211 10.19 -17.89 -26.49
C HIS A 211 9.72 -18.91 -27.53
N ASN A 212 8.41 -19.09 -27.68
CA ASN A 212 7.83 -20.10 -28.57
C ASN A 212 7.23 -19.49 -29.85
N SER A 213 7.39 -18.17 -30.06
CA SER A 213 6.85 -17.44 -31.22
C SER A 213 7.94 -17.06 -32.22
N GLU A 214 7.54 -16.47 -33.34
CA GLU A 214 8.46 -15.86 -34.33
C GLU A 214 9.32 -14.70 -33.77
N PHE A 215 8.99 -14.20 -32.57
CA PHE A 215 9.71 -13.11 -31.90
C PHE A 215 10.82 -13.60 -30.96
N CYS A 216 11.12 -14.90 -30.93
CA CYS A 216 12.08 -15.49 -29.99
C CYS A 216 13.51 -14.93 -30.13
N ASP A 217 13.90 -14.48 -31.32
CA ASP A 217 15.20 -13.85 -31.61
C ASP A 217 15.26 -12.36 -31.20
N LYS A 218 14.12 -11.76 -30.84
CA LYS A 218 14.00 -10.36 -30.40
C LYS A 218 13.90 -10.21 -28.88
N TRP A 219 14.13 -11.28 -28.14
CA TRP A 219 14.11 -11.26 -26.68
C TRP A 219 15.37 -10.61 -26.09
N MET A 220 15.16 -9.78 -25.08
CA MET A 220 16.21 -9.23 -24.22
C MET A 220 15.94 -9.63 -22.76
N ASP A 221 16.89 -10.32 -22.11
CA ASP A 221 16.80 -10.75 -20.70
C ASP A 221 17.05 -9.59 -19.71
N ASN A 222 16.21 -8.58 -19.83
CA ASN A 222 16.14 -7.38 -19.03
C ASN A 222 14.71 -6.87 -19.12
N ASN A 223 14.19 -6.28 -18.05
CA ASN A 223 12.85 -5.68 -18.02
C ASN A 223 12.87 -4.17 -17.73
N LEU A 224 14.05 -3.55 -17.74
CA LEU A 224 14.25 -2.11 -17.47
C LEU A 224 13.98 -1.69 -16.02
N HIS A 225 13.74 -2.64 -15.10
CA HIS A 225 13.37 -2.36 -13.71
C HIS A 225 14.41 -2.84 -12.70
N LEU A 226 14.62 -2.04 -11.65
CA LEU A 226 15.22 -2.48 -10.40
C LEU A 226 14.14 -2.81 -9.38
N THR A 227 14.03 -4.08 -9.01
CA THR A 227 13.10 -4.52 -7.96
C THR A 227 13.84 -4.78 -6.64
N ASN A 228 13.45 -4.10 -5.57
CA ASN A 228 14.12 -4.18 -4.26
C ASN A 228 13.70 -5.42 -3.44
N TRP A 229 14.13 -6.59 -3.89
CA TRP A 229 13.88 -7.85 -3.17
C TRP A 229 14.75 -7.99 -1.92
N ARG A 230 14.11 -8.10 -0.74
CA ARG A 230 14.75 -8.55 0.51
C ARG A 230 13.95 -9.72 1.09
N ARG A 231 14.24 -10.94 0.63
CA ARG A 231 13.39 -12.12 0.90
C ARG A 231 13.13 -12.39 2.39
N ALA A 232 14.10 -12.13 3.26
CA ALA A 232 13.94 -12.31 4.71
C ALA A 232 12.83 -11.41 5.31
N GLN A 233 12.57 -10.26 4.71
CA GLN A 233 11.53 -9.30 5.12
C GLN A 233 10.26 -9.45 4.26
N GLY A 234 10.40 -9.60 2.94
CA GLY A 234 9.29 -9.57 1.99
C GLY A 234 8.53 -10.88 1.75
N CYS A 235 9.07 -12.02 2.19
CA CYS A 235 8.45 -13.35 2.03
C CYS A 235 7.86 -13.83 3.37
N LYS A 236 6.73 -13.24 3.80
CA LYS A 236 6.06 -13.58 5.07
C LYS A 236 4.74 -14.32 4.88
N CYS A 237 4.43 -14.71 3.64
CA CYS A 237 3.15 -15.31 3.28
C CYS A 237 1.95 -14.43 3.74
N GLN A 238 2.11 -13.12 3.63
CA GLN A 238 1.15 -12.11 4.08
C GLN A 238 -0.17 -12.12 3.28
N HIS A 239 -0.19 -12.78 2.12
CA HIS A 239 -1.33 -12.79 1.19
C HIS A 239 -2.25 -14.02 1.33
N LYS A 240 -2.07 -14.88 2.37
CA LYS A 240 -2.89 -16.11 2.54
C LYS A 240 -4.39 -15.90 2.55
N HIS A 241 -4.85 -14.72 2.95
CA HIS A 241 -6.28 -14.37 3.00
C HIS A 241 -6.86 -14.00 1.62
N VAL A 242 -6.02 -13.86 0.59
CA VAL A 242 -6.42 -13.52 -0.80
C VAL A 242 -6.14 -14.69 -1.75
N VAL A 243 -5.23 -15.58 -1.39
CA VAL A 243 -4.75 -16.65 -2.28
C VAL A 243 -4.30 -17.87 -1.49
N ASP A 244 -4.61 -19.06 -2.03
CA ASP A 244 -4.20 -20.35 -1.49
C ASP A 244 -2.73 -20.69 -1.80
N TRP A 245 -1.83 -19.71 -1.65
CA TRP A 245 -0.40 -19.83 -1.93
C TRP A 245 0.43 -18.84 -1.11
N CYS A 246 1.72 -19.13 -0.93
CA CYS A 246 2.64 -18.20 -0.29
C CYS A 246 3.38 -17.34 -1.30
N GLY A 247 3.20 -16.03 -1.15
CA GLY A 247 3.86 -15.01 -1.95
C GLY A 247 5.03 -14.31 -1.27
N CYS A 248 5.76 -13.56 -2.09
CA CYS A 248 6.70 -12.54 -1.64
C CYS A 248 6.30 -11.18 -2.24
N SER A 249 6.73 -10.09 -1.62
CA SER A 249 6.63 -8.76 -2.23
C SER A 249 7.91 -7.97 -2.02
N PRO A 250 8.34 -7.12 -2.97
CA PRO A 250 9.51 -6.28 -2.80
C PRO A 250 9.33 -5.28 -1.64
N ASN A 251 10.45 -4.86 -1.07
CA ASN A 251 10.49 -3.83 -0.04
C ASN A 251 10.48 -2.44 -0.66
N VAL A 252 10.04 -1.46 0.12
CA VAL A 252 10.19 -0.06 -0.24
C VAL A 252 11.68 0.32 -0.24
N LEU A 253 12.10 1.05 -1.27
CA LEU A 253 13.39 1.71 -1.33
C LEU A 253 13.36 2.88 -0.35
N THR A 254 14.44 3.06 0.39
CA THR A 254 14.61 4.15 1.35
C THR A 254 15.83 4.98 0.98
N THR A 255 16.07 6.09 1.67
CA THR A 255 17.28 6.92 1.57
C THR A 255 18.57 6.08 1.68
N HIS A 256 18.58 5.02 2.50
CA HIS A 256 19.69 4.06 2.58
C HIS A 256 19.98 3.28 1.29
N SER A 257 19.07 3.32 0.32
CA SER A 257 19.20 2.67 -0.99
C SER A 257 19.76 3.61 -2.05
N LEU A 258 20.07 4.87 -1.74
CA LEU A 258 20.53 5.86 -2.72
C LEU A 258 21.80 5.41 -3.44
N ASP A 259 22.84 4.96 -2.71
CA ASP A 259 24.07 4.43 -3.31
C ASP A 259 23.81 3.22 -4.22
N LYS A 260 22.82 2.39 -3.86
CA LYS A 260 22.39 1.28 -4.69
C LYS A 260 21.76 1.78 -5.98
N LEU A 261 20.92 2.81 -5.95
CA LEU A 261 20.30 3.40 -7.14
C LEU A 261 21.34 4.04 -8.07
N MET A 262 22.30 4.79 -7.51
CA MET A 262 23.35 5.44 -8.31
C MET A 262 24.20 4.43 -9.11
N LYS A 263 24.41 3.21 -8.60
CA LYS A 263 25.10 2.13 -9.32
C LYS A 263 24.37 1.65 -10.59
N TYR A 264 23.11 2.05 -10.82
CA TYR A 264 22.35 1.73 -12.03
C TYR A 264 22.42 2.83 -13.09
N GLU A 265 23.12 3.94 -12.83
CA GLU A 265 23.30 5.03 -13.80
C GLU A 265 23.89 4.53 -15.13
N SER A 266 24.86 3.61 -15.09
CA SER A 266 25.49 3.03 -16.29
C SER A 266 24.78 1.78 -16.84
N LYS A 267 23.76 1.26 -16.16
CA LYS A 267 23.04 0.02 -16.56
C LYS A 267 21.78 0.34 -17.36
N ALA A 268 21.32 -0.56 -18.23
CA ALA A 268 20.04 -0.42 -18.93
C ALA A 268 18.81 -0.66 -18.01
N THR A 269 18.67 0.15 -16.97
CA THR A 269 17.59 0.12 -15.99
C THR A 269 17.10 1.55 -15.79
N TYR A 270 15.80 1.78 -15.96
CA TYR A 270 15.21 3.11 -16.05
C TYR A 270 14.15 3.36 -14.98
N PHE A 271 13.56 2.30 -14.43
CA PHE A 271 12.58 2.35 -13.35
C PHE A 271 13.06 1.55 -12.15
N ALA A 272 12.54 1.88 -10.96
CA ALA A 272 12.75 1.09 -9.77
C ALA A 272 11.46 0.97 -8.94
N ARG A 273 11.40 -0.06 -8.10
CA ARG A 273 10.28 -0.32 -7.19
C ARG A 273 10.66 -1.10 -5.92
N LYS A 274 9.94 -0.94 -4.81
CA LYS A 274 8.78 -0.05 -4.63
C LYS A 274 9.20 1.28 -4.01
N PHE A 275 8.45 2.34 -4.31
CA PHE A 275 8.48 3.62 -3.60
C PHE A 275 7.14 3.80 -2.87
N ASP A 276 7.18 4.34 -1.65
CA ASP A 276 5.99 4.65 -0.85
C ASP A 276 6.32 5.89 0.01
N PRO A 277 5.75 7.07 -0.29
CA PRO A 277 6.04 8.31 0.42
C PRO A 277 5.56 8.32 1.88
N VAL A 278 4.73 7.36 2.28
CA VAL A 278 4.39 7.16 3.70
C VAL A 278 5.54 6.50 4.47
N ILE A 279 6.41 5.77 3.77
CA ILE A 279 7.56 5.07 4.38
C ILE A 279 8.83 5.90 4.25
N ASP A 280 9.12 6.41 3.04
CA ASP A 280 10.30 7.24 2.77
C ASP A 280 10.03 8.07 1.50
N GLN A 281 9.66 9.34 1.68
CA GLN A 281 9.51 10.31 0.60
C GLN A 281 10.86 10.92 0.20
N ASP A 282 11.83 10.98 1.10
CA ASP A 282 13.12 11.62 0.83
C ASP A 282 13.95 10.90 -0.25
N ILE A 283 13.81 9.58 -0.41
CA ILE A 283 14.39 8.87 -1.56
C ILE A 283 13.74 9.28 -2.89
N ILE A 284 12.45 9.59 -2.90
CA ILE A 284 11.72 10.08 -4.09
C ILE A 284 12.18 11.51 -4.39
N ASN A 285 12.30 12.35 -3.35
CA ASN A 285 12.89 13.68 -3.46
C ASN A 285 14.31 13.62 -4.05
N SER A 286 15.11 12.65 -3.61
CA SER A 286 16.48 12.45 -4.11
C SER A 286 16.49 12.09 -5.59
N MET A 287 15.57 11.25 -6.06
CA MET A 287 15.43 10.92 -7.49
C MET A 287 14.98 12.12 -8.32
N ASP A 288 14.05 12.94 -7.80
CA ASP A 288 13.63 14.17 -8.48
C ASP A 288 14.77 15.19 -8.58
N VAL A 289 15.54 15.37 -7.51
CA VAL A 289 16.73 16.25 -7.53
C VAL A 289 17.76 15.73 -8.53
N TYR A 290 17.99 14.41 -8.57
CA TYR A 290 18.90 13.79 -9.52
C TYR A 290 18.46 14.01 -10.98
N MET A 291 17.16 13.87 -11.30
CA MET A 291 16.65 14.00 -12.66
C MET A 291 16.42 15.47 -13.08
N PHE A 292 15.94 16.33 -12.19
CA PHE A 292 15.43 17.67 -12.52
C PHE A 292 16.25 18.82 -11.90
N GLY A 293 17.18 18.52 -11.00
CA GLY A 293 18.19 19.47 -10.52
C GLY A 293 17.60 20.77 -9.95
N LYS A 294 17.87 21.90 -10.62
CA LYS A 294 17.49 23.25 -10.15
C LYS A 294 15.98 23.44 -10.02
N ASP A 295 15.18 22.73 -10.82
CA ASP A 295 13.72 22.84 -10.81
C ASP A 295 13.10 22.42 -9.47
N MET A 296 13.87 21.71 -8.63
CA MET A 296 13.44 21.27 -7.31
C MET A 296 13.71 22.29 -6.19
N ARG A 297 14.48 23.38 -6.44
CA ARG A 297 14.91 24.31 -5.39
C ARG A 297 13.76 25.14 -4.80
N ASP A 298 12.78 25.50 -5.61
CA ASP A 298 11.68 26.39 -5.22
C ASP A 298 10.37 25.64 -4.89
N VAL A 299 10.43 24.31 -4.83
CA VAL A 299 9.25 23.48 -4.51
C VAL A 299 8.91 23.64 -3.03
N ARG A 300 7.78 24.30 -2.76
CA ARG A 300 7.24 24.42 -1.40
C ARG A 300 6.75 23.06 -0.89
N ALA A 301 6.96 22.82 0.40
CA ALA A 301 6.51 21.62 1.10
C ALA A 301 7.05 20.31 0.49
N LEU A 302 8.28 20.32 -0.06
CA LEU A 302 8.93 19.15 -0.66
C LEU A 302 9.06 17.97 0.31
N THR A 303 9.19 18.24 1.60
CA THR A 303 9.32 17.23 2.67
C THR A 303 7.99 16.76 3.24
N ASP A 304 6.88 17.29 2.74
CA ASP A 304 5.56 17.03 3.30
C ASP A 304 4.76 16.15 2.33
N TYR A 305 3.98 15.24 2.89
CA TYR A 305 3.13 14.33 2.12
C TYR A 305 1.75 14.25 2.75
N TRP A 306 0.73 14.32 1.90
CA TRP A 306 -0.66 14.15 2.32
C TRP A 306 -1.26 12.97 1.57
N GLN A 307 -1.95 12.11 2.30
CA GLN A 307 -2.71 11.02 1.73
C GLN A 307 -4.10 11.01 2.31
N ASN A 308 -5.09 10.92 1.43
CA ASN A 308 -6.48 10.84 1.85
C ASN A 308 -6.80 9.42 2.37
N GLU A 309 -7.31 9.33 3.59
CA GLU A 309 -7.76 8.09 4.24
C GLU A 309 -9.29 7.95 4.27
N TYR A 310 -10.02 9.03 3.96
CA TYR A 310 -11.47 9.04 3.93
C TYR A 310 -12.00 10.13 3.00
N HIS A 311 -13.02 9.81 2.23
CA HIS A 311 -13.79 10.79 1.46
C HIS A 311 -15.29 10.43 1.49
N TYR A 312 -16.16 11.42 1.65
CA TYR A 312 -17.61 11.22 1.83
C TYR A 312 -18.35 10.61 0.61
N LEU A 313 -17.69 10.57 -0.54
CA LEU A 313 -18.18 9.98 -1.80
C LEU A 313 -17.72 8.54 -1.97
N ASP A 314 -16.95 8.02 -1.04
CA ASP A 314 -16.58 6.61 -1.03
C ASP A 314 -17.82 5.78 -0.64
N ASP A 315 -17.80 4.50 -0.99
CA ASP A 315 -18.91 3.59 -0.67
C ASP A 315 -19.14 3.57 0.85
N LYS A 316 -20.40 3.73 1.26
CA LYS A 316 -20.79 3.73 2.67
C LYS A 316 -20.56 2.36 3.30
N GLU A 317 -20.73 1.28 2.56
CA GLU A 317 -20.48 -0.08 3.05
C GLU A 317 -18.99 -0.37 3.22
N ALA A 318 -18.13 0.37 2.52
CA ALA A 318 -16.67 0.30 2.67
C ALA A 318 -16.11 1.31 3.69
N THR A 319 -16.97 2.14 4.29
CA THR A 319 -16.53 3.19 5.23
C THR A 319 -16.11 2.58 6.56
N ASN A 320 -14.93 2.96 7.05
CA ASN A 320 -14.47 2.56 8.37
C ASN A 320 -15.19 3.39 9.46
N ASP A 321 -16.11 2.76 10.21
CA ASP A 321 -16.89 3.42 11.27
C ASP A 321 -16.05 3.98 12.43
N VAL A 322 -14.88 3.38 12.71
CA VAL A 322 -13.94 3.90 13.71
C VAL A 322 -13.44 5.28 13.27
N TYR A 323 -13.07 5.39 11.99
CA TYR A 323 -12.54 6.62 11.40
C TYR A 323 -13.63 7.69 11.35
N LEU A 324 -14.84 7.34 10.86
CA LEU A 324 -15.96 8.29 10.80
C LEU A 324 -16.37 8.78 12.19
N THR A 325 -16.44 7.88 13.19
CA THR A 325 -16.71 8.23 14.58
C THR A 325 -15.65 9.20 15.12
N PHE A 326 -14.37 8.90 14.87
CA PHE A 326 -13.28 9.76 15.28
C PHE A 326 -13.34 11.14 14.63
N TYR A 327 -13.45 11.23 13.30
CA TYR A 327 -13.48 12.49 12.57
C TYR A 327 -14.68 13.35 12.95
N SER A 328 -15.83 12.72 13.19
CA SER A 328 -17.04 13.41 13.69
C SER A 328 -16.84 13.94 15.11
N SER A 329 -16.14 13.21 15.98
CA SER A 329 -15.81 13.69 17.33
C SER A 329 -14.79 14.82 17.28
N PHE A 330 -13.76 14.66 16.45
CA PHE A 330 -12.69 15.63 16.29
C PHE A 330 -13.19 16.97 15.73
N SER A 331 -14.09 16.95 14.73
CA SER A 331 -14.68 18.18 14.19
C SER A 331 -15.46 18.95 15.28
N ARG A 332 -16.26 18.25 16.10
CA ARG A 332 -16.95 18.86 17.25
C ARG A 332 -15.97 19.46 18.26
N ARG A 333 -14.91 18.71 18.61
CA ARG A 333 -13.89 19.21 19.54
C ARG A 333 -13.20 20.46 18.99
N SER A 334 -12.88 20.48 17.70
CA SER A 334 -12.17 21.60 17.08
C SER A 334 -12.96 22.89 17.07
N VAL A 335 -14.29 22.83 16.91
CA VAL A 335 -15.10 24.04 17.03
C VAL A 335 -15.18 24.52 18.48
N ILE A 336 -15.22 23.61 19.47
CA ILE A 336 -15.14 23.98 20.90
C ILE A 336 -13.83 24.71 21.19
N ASP A 337 -12.70 24.22 20.65
CA ASP A 337 -11.40 24.86 20.83
C ASP A 337 -11.28 26.20 20.10
N LEU A 338 -12.09 26.42 19.05
CA LEU A 338 -12.19 27.70 18.34
C LEU A 338 -13.01 28.74 19.13
N LEU A 339 -13.97 28.33 19.96
CA LEU A 339 -14.90 29.24 20.65
C LEU A 339 -14.24 30.45 21.32
N PRO A 340 -13.14 30.30 22.12
CA PRO A 340 -12.51 31.44 22.80
C PRO A 340 -11.88 32.45 21.84
N GLN A 341 -11.58 32.06 20.60
CA GLN A 341 -10.97 32.92 19.58
C GLN A 341 -12.02 33.66 18.75
N THR A 342 -13.30 33.38 18.98
CA THR A 342 -14.42 33.98 18.26
C THR A 342 -15.12 34.98 19.18
N THR A 343 -15.55 36.11 18.64
CA THR A 343 -16.35 37.12 19.37
C THR A 343 -17.80 36.66 19.63
N GLY A 344 -18.06 35.35 19.67
CA GLY A 344 -19.40 34.76 19.70
C GLY A 344 -20.12 34.71 18.34
N GLN A 345 -19.56 35.35 17.31
CA GLN A 345 -20.14 35.44 15.95
C GLN A 345 -19.82 34.22 15.06
N CYS A 346 -18.92 33.33 15.48
CA CYS A 346 -18.53 32.14 14.70
C CYS A 346 -18.86 30.85 15.47
N LEU A 347 -20.08 30.77 16.00
CA LEU A 347 -20.63 29.54 16.54
C LEU A 347 -20.99 28.60 15.39
N VAL A 348 -20.14 27.59 15.18
CA VAL A 348 -20.29 26.61 14.10
C VAL A 348 -20.80 25.27 14.65
N THR A 349 -21.76 24.66 13.97
CA THR A 349 -22.16 23.27 14.22
C THR A 349 -21.63 22.41 13.07
N PRO A 350 -20.67 21.50 13.30
CA PRO A 350 -20.24 20.56 12.26
C PRO A 350 -21.41 19.70 11.75
N THR A 351 -21.53 19.53 10.43
CA THR A 351 -22.64 18.79 9.81
C THR A 351 -22.20 17.55 9.05
N GLN A 352 -21.09 17.62 8.31
CA GLN A 352 -20.65 16.50 7.47
C GLN A 352 -19.14 16.48 7.33
N ILE A 353 -18.51 15.34 7.60
CA ILE A 353 -17.11 15.11 7.25
C ILE A 353 -17.01 14.97 5.73
N VAL A 354 -16.19 15.79 5.10
CA VAL A 354 -15.97 15.78 3.65
C VAL A 354 -14.80 14.84 3.34
N GLU A 355 -13.66 15.05 3.97
CA GLU A 355 -12.49 14.21 3.77
C GLU A 355 -11.55 14.25 4.98
N ALA A 356 -10.70 13.23 5.09
CA ALA A 356 -9.60 13.22 6.05
C ALA A 356 -8.31 12.79 5.37
N ASN A 357 -7.23 13.52 5.67
CA ASN A 357 -5.90 13.28 5.13
C ASN A 357 -4.92 13.02 6.27
N VAL A 358 -4.09 11.98 6.16
CA VAL A 358 -2.89 11.86 6.99
C VAL A 358 -1.81 12.78 6.44
N LEU A 359 -1.10 13.45 7.33
CA LEU A 359 0.02 14.33 7.01
C LEU A 359 1.31 13.70 7.53
N TYR A 360 2.30 13.59 6.65
CA TYR A 360 3.67 13.25 6.97
C TYR A 360 4.57 14.46 6.71
N GLN A 361 5.48 14.74 7.62
CA GLN A 361 6.49 15.79 7.45
C GLN A 361 7.86 15.20 7.75
N ARG A 362 8.78 15.30 6.78
CA ARG A 362 10.14 14.73 6.87
C ARG A 362 10.09 13.25 7.26
N ASP A 363 9.29 12.48 6.53
CA ASP A 363 9.07 11.03 6.72
C ASP A 363 8.58 10.61 8.11
N ARG A 364 7.94 11.52 8.83
CA ARG A 364 7.29 11.23 10.12
C ARG A 364 5.82 11.53 10.04
N PHE A 365 5.00 10.61 10.52
CA PHE A 365 3.58 10.88 10.73
C PHE A 365 3.46 12.10 11.65
N HIS A 366 2.78 13.13 11.15
CA HIS A 366 2.64 14.40 11.83
C HIS A 366 1.23 14.54 12.42
N GLY A 367 0.22 13.99 11.74
CA GLY A 367 -1.15 14.21 12.15
C GLY A 367 -2.20 13.82 11.14
N VAL A 368 -3.45 14.20 11.45
CA VAL A 368 -4.60 14.06 10.57
C VAL A 368 -5.22 15.42 10.34
N ILE A 369 -5.54 15.71 9.09
CA ILE A 369 -6.26 16.91 8.67
C ILE A 369 -7.67 16.48 8.28
N VAL A 370 -8.68 17.01 8.97
CA VAL A 370 -10.09 16.69 8.75
C VAL A 370 -10.80 17.91 8.20
N LYS A 371 -11.40 17.75 7.03
CA LYS A 371 -12.20 18.78 6.36
C LYS A 371 -13.67 18.45 6.48
N TYR A 372 -14.46 19.43 6.90
CA TYR A 372 -15.88 19.23 7.16
C TYR A 372 -16.71 20.49 6.90
N ASN A 373 -17.97 20.27 6.57
CA ASN A 373 -18.97 21.33 6.48
C ASN A 373 -19.52 21.65 7.86
N GLY A 374 -19.88 22.91 8.10
CA GLY A 374 -20.53 23.38 9.31
C GLY A 374 -21.57 24.45 9.03
N GLN A 375 -22.52 24.61 9.94
CA GLN A 375 -23.56 25.65 9.90
C GLN A 375 -23.25 26.72 10.94
N VAL A 376 -23.31 27.99 10.56
CA VAL A 376 -23.11 29.13 11.45
C VAL A 376 -24.44 29.47 12.12
N LYS A 377 -24.41 29.77 13.43
CA LYS A 377 -25.61 30.07 14.22
C LYS A 377 -26.48 31.21 13.64
N ASP A 378 -25.86 32.25 13.10
CA ASP A 378 -26.55 33.43 12.55
C ASP A 378 -26.97 33.24 11.08
N GLY A 379 -26.88 32.01 10.56
CA GLY A 379 -27.19 31.66 9.18
C GLY A 379 -25.93 31.53 8.31
N GLY A 380 -25.97 30.59 7.38
CA GLY A 380 -24.89 30.32 6.41
C GLY A 380 -24.12 29.02 6.68
N SER A 381 -23.45 28.53 5.64
CA SER A 381 -22.58 27.36 5.70
C SER A 381 -21.12 27.75 5.56
N VAL A 382 -20.26 27.07 6.30
CA VAL A 382 -18.81 27.21 6.23
C VAL A 382 -18.17 25.85 5.99
N MET A 383 -17.00 25.86 5.36
CA MET A 383 -16.14 24.69 5.24
C MET A 383 -14.89 24.94 6.06
N LEU A 384 -14.60 24.05 7.00
CA LEU A 384 -13.45 24.14 7.88
C LEU A 384 -12.51 22.98 7.61
N GLU A 385 -11.23 23.23 7.83
CA GLU A 385 -10.19 22.22 7.83
C GLU A 385 -9.44 22.34 9.15
N THR A 386 -9.44 21.26 9.94
CA THR A 386 -8.78 21.21 11.24
C THR A 386 -7.66 20.19 11.22
N HIS A 387 -6.53 20.57 11.79
CA HIS A 387 -5.34 19.73 11.90
C HIS A 387 -5.16 19.20 13.32
N LEU A 388 -5.18 17.88 13.47
CA LEU A 388 -4.77 17.15 14.67
C LEU A 388 -3.28 16.82 14.57
N VAL A 389 -2.49 17.30 15.51
CA VAL A 389 -1.06 16.95 15.60
C VAL A 389 -0.88 15.73 16.51
N GLU A 390 -0.12 14.73 16.06
CA GLU A 390 0.23 13.56 16.86
C GLU A 390 1.02 13.99 18.11
N ARG A 391 0.67 13.42 19.26
CA ARG A 391 1.49 13.46 20.47
C ARG A 391 1.72 12.04 20.94
N TRP A 392 2.96 11.70 21.25
CA TRP A 392 3.27 10.41 21.87
C TRP A 392 2.73 10.41 23.30
N ASP A 393 1.96 9.39 23.63
CA ASP A 393 1.37 9.23 24.95
C ASP A 393 2.02 8.04 25.67
N TYR A 394 3.30 8.20 26.01
CA TYR A 394 4.01 7.30 26.92
C TYR A 394 4.88 8.07 27.91
N LYS A 395 5.08 7.47 29.09
CA LYS A 395 5.92 7.99 30.17
C LYS A 395 6.91 6.92 30.59
N VAL A 396 8.20 7.23 30.47
CA VAL A 396 9.28 6.44 31.06
C VAL A 396 9.31 6.76 32.56
N LEU A 397 9.05 5.75 33.39
CA LEU A 397 8.99 5.88 34.85
C LEU A 397 10.37 5.65 35.49
N ASP A 398 11.16 4.76 34.90
CA ASP A 398 12.52 4.46 35.33
C ASP A 398 13.44 4.35 34.11
N PRO A 399 14.27 5.37 33.81
CA PRO A 399 15.15 5.36 32.64
C PRO A 399 16.47 4.60 32.88
N THR A 400 16.66 3.99 34.06
CA THR A 400 17.94 3.36 34.42
C THR A 400 18.08 1.94 33.87
N GLY A 401 19.30 1.41 33.88
CA GLY A 401 19.60 0.04 33.45
C GLY A 401 19.24 -0.22 31.99
N SER A 402 18.52 -1.32 31.72
CA SER A 402 18.14 -1.74 30.37
C SER A 402 17.27 -0.73 29.62
N MET A 403 16.58 0.18 30.33
CA MET A 403 15.78 1.24 29.70
C MET A 403 16.62 2.29 28.97
N GLY A 404 17.94 2.36 29.21
CA GLY A 404 18.84 3.16 28.36
C GLY A 404 18.87 2.71 26.89
N ARG A 405 18.38 1.50 26.59
CA ARG A 405 18.22 1.00 25.21
C ARG A 405 16.88 1.40 24.58
N PHE A 406 15.91 1.88 25.34
CA PHE A 406 14.57 2.17 24.82
C PHE A 406 14.60 3.32 23.81
N ILE A 407 13.97 3.12 22.64
CA ILE A 407 13.85 4.16 21.60
C ILE A 407 12.40 4.63 21.48
N ASN A 408 11.45 3.70 21.33
CA ASN A 408 10.04 4.04 21.09
C ASN A 408 9.10 2.87 21.39
N ILE A 409 7.85 3.17 21.74
CA ILE A 409 6.72 2.24 21.80
C ILE A 409 5.53 2.85 21.06
N GLN A 410 4.85 2.03 20.27
CA GLN A 410 3.64 2.41 19.55
C GLN A 410 2.60 1.31 19.69
N ILE A 411 1.33 1.70 19.80
CA ILE A 411 0.20 0.78 19.86
C ILE A 411 -0.72 1.14 18.70
N GLY A 412 -1.15 0.15 17.95
CA GLY A 412 -1.94 0.35 16.75
C GLY A 412 -2.56 -0.95 16.26
N SER A 413 -2.96 -0.98 15.00
CA SER A 413 -3.48 -2.17 14.32
C SER A 413 -2.92 -2.25 12.90
N ASN A 414 -3.09 -3.41 12.26
CA ASN A 414 -2.67 -3.65 10.87
C ASN A 414 -1.15 -3.43 10.70
N PHE A 415 -0.35 -4.07 11.54
CA PHE A 415 1.11 -3.98 11.45
C PHE A 415 1.63 -4.66 10.19
N ASP A 416 2.37 -3.92 9.38
CA ASP A 416 3.09 -4.43 8.22
C ASP A 416 4.49 -4.88 8.66
N VAL A 417 4.66 -6.18 8.86
CA VAL A 417 5.95 -6.80 9.23
C VAL A 417 7.04 -6.57 8.18
N LYS A 418 6.68 -6.39 6.91
CA LYS A 418 7.66 -6.18 5.83
C LYS A 418 8.33 -4.81 5.96
N GLU A 419 7.56 -3.79 6.33
CA GLU A 419 8.02 -2.40 6.43
C GLU A 419 8.11 -1.87 7.87
N ASN A 420 7.77 -2.70 8.86
CA ASN A 420 7.77 -2.39 10.28
C ASN A 420 6.95 -1.14 10.66
N ILE A 421 5.75 -0.99 10.10
CA ILE A 421 4.87 0.16 10.32
C ILE A 421 3.41 -0.27 10.49
N PHE A 422 2.63 0.46 11.28
CA PHE A 422 1.17 0.28 11.30
C PHE A 422 0.54 0.93 10.05
N ARG A 423 -0.27 0.16 9.31
CA ARG A 423 -1.05 0.69 8.17
C ARG A 423 -2.32 1.42 8.62
N ASN A 424 -2.75 1.23 9.86
CA ASN A 424 -3.61 2.18 10.55
C ASN A 424 -2.76 3.37 11.03
N TYR A 425 -2.46 4.30 10.12
CA TYR A 425 -1.46 5.35 10.33
C TYR A 425 -1.77 6.27 11.51
N ALA A 426 -3.05 6.67 11.64
CA ALA A 426 -3.52 7.50 12.75
C ALA A 426 -3.79 6.70 14.04
N LYS A 427 -3.57 5.37 14.00
CA LYS A 427 -3.74 4.44 15.13
C LYS A 427 -5.11 4.57 15.81
N LEU A 428 -6.15 4.77 15.00
CA LEU A 428 -7.53 4.88 15.47
C LEU A 428 -8.07 3.48 15.74
N LEU A 429 -8.38 3.19 17.00
CA LEU A 429 -8.80 1.86 17.44
C LEU A 429 -10.27 1.89 17.86
N GLY A 430 -11.01 0.85 17.48
CA GLY A 430 -12.38 0.61 17.89
C GLY A 430 -12.53 -0.72 18.63
N PRO A 431 -13.75 -1.09 19.03
CA PRO A 431 -13.99 -2.26 19.88
C PRO A 431 -13.62 -3.59 19.21
N TYR A 432 -13.55 -3.64 17.88
CA TYR A 432 -13.15 -4.85 17.13
C TYR A 432 -11.76 -4.73 16.49
N SER A 433 -10.98 -3.71 16.85
CA SER A 433 -9.62 -3.58 16.36
C SER A 433 -8.73 -4.65 16.96
N GLU A 434 -7.95 -5.32 16.12
CA GLU A 434 -6.90 -6.20 16.59
C GLU A 434 -5.67 -5.35 16.97
N ILE A 435 -5.47 -5.16 18.28
CA ILE A 435 -4.36 -4.34 18.77
C ILE A 435 -3.03 -5.08 18.62
N GLU A 436 -1.98 -4.31 18.39
CA GLU A 436 -0.60 -4.78 18.35
C GLU A 436 0.32 -3.70 18.91
N VAL A 437 1.33 -4.13 19.66
CA VAL A 437 2.38 -3.25 20.18
C VAL A 437 3.62 -3.39 19.31
N LYS A 438 4.23 -2.26 18.97
CA LYS A 438 5.55 -2.17 18.35
C LYS A 438 6.49 -1.51 19.36
N HIS A 439 7.66 -2.10 19.59
CA HIS A 439 8.68 -1.56 20.46
C HIS A 439 10.05 -1.54 19.78
N MET A 440 10.82 -0.49 20.04
CA MET A 440 12.12 -0.25 19.42
C MET A 440 13.20 -0.08 20.49
N TRP A 441 14.30 -0.79 20.30
CA TRP A 441 15.43 -0.82 21.23
C TRP A 441 16.76 -0.67 20.48
N GLY A 442 17.68 0.13 21.03
CA GLY A 442 19.06 0.23 20.59
C GLY A 442 19.89 -1.00 20.98
N PRO A 443 21.15 -1.12 20.53
CA PRO A 443 22.03 -2.23 20.90
C PRO A 443 22.43 -2.22 22.39
N GLY A 444 22.75 -3.38 22.96
CA GLY A 444 23.19 -3.52 24.36
C GLY A 444 23.05 -4.93 24.92
N PRO A 445 23.22 -5.17 26.24
CA PRO A 445 23.05 -6.50 26.85
C PRO A 445 21.63 -7.03 26.69
N GLU A 446 21.48 -8.34 26.48
CA GLU A 446 20.17 -8.99 26.36
C GLU A 446 19.40 -8.94 27.69
N PHE A 447 18.08 -8.79 27.60
CA PHE A 447 17.18 -8.78 28.75
C PHE A 447 15.76 -9.12 28.30
N THR A 448 14.92 -9.50 29.25
CA THR A 448 13.50 -9.77 29.01
C THR A 448 12.67 -8.61 29.55
N VAL A 449 11.66 -8.21 28.78
CA VAL A 449 10.66 -7.22 29.19
C VAL A 449 9.28 -7.85 29.17
N SER A 450 8.52 -7.69 30.26
CA SER A 450 7.13 -8.10 30.32
C SER A 450 6.26 -6.97 29.80
N VAL A 451 5.35 -7.27 28.87
CA VAL A 451 4.39 -6.33 28.30
C VAL A 451 3.00 -6.71 28.79
N ALA A 452 2.30 -5.79 29.45
CA ALA A 452 0.95 -6.00 29.96
C ALA A 452 -0.03 -4.96 29.41
N PHE A 453 -1.20 -5.42 28.95
CA PHE A 453 -2.32 -4.56 28.57
C PHE A 453 -3.37 -4.53 29.68
N ILE A 454 -3.81 -3.33 30.03
CA ILE A 454 -4.76 -3.07 31.09
C ILE A 454 -5.91 -2.28 30.49
N ASP A 455 -7.13 -2.74 30.73
CA ASP A 455 -8.34 -2.13 30.18
C ASP A 455 -8.83 -0.94 31.02
N PRO A 456 -9.84 -0.18 30.55
CA PRO A 456 -10.33 1.02 31.24
C PRO A 456 -11.00 0.78 32.61
N ALA A 457 -11.24 -0.47 33.01
CA ALA A 457 -11.73 -0.83 34.33
C ALA A 457 -10.65 -1.54 35.17
N ASP A 458 -9.38 -1.28 34.86
CA ASP A 458 -8.19 -1.83 35.52
C ASP A 458 -8.07 -3.36 35.45
N ILE A 459 -8.70 -4.00 34.47
CA ILE A 459 -8.54 -5.44 34.23
C ILE A 459 -7.26 -5.67 33.43
N VAL A 460 -6.34 -6.49 33.96
CA VAL A 460 -5.18 -6.98 33.20
C VAL A 460 -5.68 -7.95 32.13
N ALA A 461 -5.74 -7.48 30.88
CA ALA A 461 -6.29 -8.23 29.76
C ALA A 461 -5.35 -9.37 29.32
N VAL A 462 -4.05 -9.07 29.25
CA VAL A 462 -3.00 -10.04 28.91
C VAL A 462 -1.64 -9.52 29.38
N ALA A 463 -0.73 -10.43 29.71
CA ALA A 463 0.68 -10.14 29.91
C ALA A 463 1.55 -11.22 29.26
N HIS A 464 2.67 -10.82 28.65
CA HIS A 464 3.63 -11.72 28.02
C HIS A 464 5.05 -11.18 28.13
N ASP A 465 6.02 -12.08 28.14
CA ASP A 465 7.44 -11.73 28.16
C ASP A 465 8.01 -11.70 26.74
N VAL A 466 8.87 -10.72 26.48
CA VAL A 466 9.57 -10.53 25.20
C VAL A 466 11.06 -10.42 25.46
N ASP A 467 11.84 -11.27 24.78
CA ASP A 467 13.28 -11.23 24.85
C ASP A 467 13.85 -10.16 23.89
N ILE A 468 14.64 -9.25 24.45
CA ILE A 468 15.30 -8.19 23.69
C ILE A 468 16.75 -8.62 23.41
N PRO A 469 17.10 -8.88 22.13
CA PRO A 469 18.42 -9.40 21.78
C PRO A 469 19.52 -8.34 21.93
N LYS A 470 20.78 -8.73 21.72
CA LYS A 470 21.93 -7.82 21.86
C LYS A 470 21.98 -6.71 20.80
N SER A 471 21.54 -7.01 19.58
CA SER A 471 21.49 -6.04 18.48
C SER A 471 20.39 -5.00 18.70
N GLY A 472 20.41 -3.91 17.93
CA GLY A 472 19.22 -3.07 17.77
C GLY A 472 18.04 -3.94 17.33
N HIS A 473 16.86 -3.69 17.90
CA HIS A 473 15.70 -4.55 17.77
C HIS A 473 14.43 -3.73 17.56
N ILE A 474 13.70 -4.07 16.49
CA ILE A 474 12.30 -3.66 16.30
C ILE A 474 11.49 -4.94 16.45
N GLY A 475 10.67 -4.98 17.49
CA GLY A 475 9.77 -6.09 17.74
C GLY A 475 8.33 -5.63 17.67
N SER A 476 7.45 -6.57 17.35
CA SER A 476 6.01 -6.38 17.50
C SER A 476 5.39 -7.62 18.12
N HIS A 477 4.28 -7.40 18.83
CA HIS A 477 3.48 -8.47 19.40
C HIS A 477 2.00 -8.14 19.29
N LYS A 478 1.26 -9.06 18.68
CA LYS A 478 -0.20 -9.03 18.57
C LYS A 478 -0.81 -9.97 19.61
N PRO A 479 -1.35 -9.46 20.72
CA PRO A 479 -2.01 -10.30 21.72
C PRO A 479 -3.31 -10.91 21.18
N GLU A 480 -3.60 -12.14 21.60
CA GLU A 480 -4.89 -12.78 21.36
C GLU A 480 -5.89 -12.32 22.44
N LEU A 481 -6.78 -11.40 22.07
CA LEU A 481 -7.81 -10.86 22.95
C LEU A 481 -9.20 -11.23 22.45
N LYS A 482 -10.08 -11.63 23.38
CA LYS A 482 -11.52 -11.75 23.12
C LYS A 482 -12.10 -10.36 22.86
N LEU A 483 -12.94 -10.28 21.84
CA LEU A 483 -13.62 -9.07 21.40
C LEU A 483 -15.09 -9.05 21.88
N PRO A 484 -15.74 -7.88 21.95
CA PRO A 484 -15.19 -6.55 21.70
C PRO A 484 -14.31 -6.04 22.85
N LEU A 485 -13.33 -5.20 22.55
CA LEU A 485 -12.57 -4.42 23.52
C LEU A 485 -13.49 -3.41 24.21
N ARG A 486 -13.40 -3.29 25.54
CA ARG A 486 -14.11 -2.25 26.29
C ARG A 486 -13.66 -0.86 25.82
N PRO A 487 -14.56 0.02 25.38
CA PRO A 487 -14.19 1.39 25.01
C PRO A 487 -13.63 2.17 26.20
N GLY A 488 -12.68 3.08 25.92
CA GLY A 488 -12.02 3.91 26.91
C GLY A 488 -10.51 3.98 26.72
N VAL A 489 -9.83 4.58 27.69
CA VAL A 489 -8.37 4.71 27.69
C VAL A 489 -7.77 3.44 28.28
N TRP A 490 -7.10 2.68 27.43
CA TRP A 490 -6.31 1.51 27.81
C TRP A 490 -4.88 1.91 28.16
N MET A 491 -4.22 1.07 28.95
CA MET A 491 -2.80 1.20 29.28
C MET A 491 -2.01 0.00 28.78
N CYS A 492 -0.82 0.25 28.28
CA CYS A 492 0.23 -0.74 28.04
C CYS A 492 1.40 -0.44 28.97
N LYS A 493 1.79 -1.41 29.80
CA LYS A 493 2.89 -1.28 30.75
C LYS A 493 4.03 -2.20 30.34
N LEU A 494 5.24 -1.66 30.37
CA LEU A 494 6.46 -2.45 30.29
C LEU A 494 7.03 -2.65 31.69
N MET A 495 7.42 -3.88 32.00
CA MET A 495 8.01 -4.24 33.27
C MET A 495 9.33 -4.97 33.06
N ILE A 496 10.31 -4.67 33.92
CA ILE A 496 11.59 -5.38 33.96
C ILE A 496 11.78 -5.82 35.41
N ASN A 497 12.00 -7.12 35.63
CA ASN A 497 12.06 -7.72 36.96
C ASN A 497 10.84 -7.33 37.83
N TYR A 498 9.63 -7.38 37.25
CA TYR A 498 8.36 -7.01 37.86
C TYR A 498 8.20 -5.53 38.28
N LYS A 499 9.18 -4.67 37.99
CA LYS A 499 9.05 -3.22 38.18
C LYS A 499 8.53 -2.57 36.91
N VAL A 500 7.45 -1.78 37.02
CA VAL A 500 6.95 -0.99 35.89
C VAL A 500 7.96 0.09 35.53
N VAL A 501 8.49 0.04 34.31
CA VAL A 501 9.51 0.97 33.80
C VAL A 501 8.95 1.97 32.80
N LEU A 502 7.83 1.64 32.14
CA LEU A 502 7.17 2.50 31.17
C LEU A 502 5.65 2.26 31.20
N GLU A 503 4.88 3.34 31.03
CA GLU A 503 3.43 3.31 30.78
C GLU A 503 3.14 4.02 29.47
N SER A 504 2.30 3.42 28.62
CA SER A 504 1.78 4.01 27.38
C SER A 504 0.26 3.91 27.36
N ARG A 505 -0.42 4.91 26.80
CA ARG A 505 -1.89 4.97 26.76
C ARG A 505 -2.40 4.99 25.33
N PHE A 506 -3.56 4.39 25.12
CA PHE A 506 -4.23 4.40 23.83
C PHE A 506 -5.75 4.37 24.01
N LEU A 507 -6.47 4.90 23.03
CA LEU A 507 -7.92 5.05 23.09
C LEU A 507 -8.60 4.00 22.22
N VAL A 508 -9.48 3.19 22.82
CA VAL A 508 -10.47 2.40 22.09
C VAL A 508 -11.76 3.21 22.04
N LEU A 509 -12.12 3.68 20.85
CA LEU A 509 -13.25 4.56 20.62
C LEU A 509 -14.58 3.79 20.77
N PRO A 510 -15.58 4.33 21.51
CA PRO A 510 -16.95 3.85 21.38
C PRO A 510 -17.48 4.27 20.01
N LEU A 511 -18.06 3.33 19.27
CA LEU A 511 -18.61 3.60 17.95
C LEU A 511 -19.89 4.44 18.05
N THR A 512 -20.07 5.35 17.11
CA THR A 512 -21.32 6.12 16.97
C THR A 512 -22.14 5.68 15.75
N THR A 513 -21.51 4.98 14.82
CA THR A 513 -22.10 4.46 13.59
C THR A 513 -21.72 3.00 13.34
N TYR A 514 -22.52 2.32 12.53
CA TYR A 514 -22.22 1.03 11.90
C TYR A 514 -22.72 1.07 10.46
N HIS A 515 -21.84 0.79 9.49
CA HIS A 515 -22.07 1.05 8.06
C HIS A 515 -22.50 2.49 7.79
N ALA A 516 -21.85 3.45 8.48
CA ALA A 516 -22.16 4.88 8.42
C ALA A 516 -23.60 5.26 8.84
N VAL A 517 -24.34 4.37 9.52
CA VAL A 517 -25.66 4.63 10.09
C VAL A 517 -25.57 4.72 11.63
N PRO A 518 -26.26 5.66 12.31
CA PRO A 518 -26.23 5.75 13.76
C PRO A 518 -26.60 4.43 14.46
N LEU A 519 -25.86 4.08 15.52
CA LEU A 519 -26.14 2.87 16.28
C LEU A 519 -27.50 2.95 16.99
N ASN A 520 -28.21 1.82 17.02
CA ASN A 520 -29.32 1.62 17.95
C ASN A 520 -28.84 1.15 19.33
N ILE A 521 -29.73 1.16 20.33
CA ILE A 521 -29.40 0.80 21.72
C ILE A 521 -28.85 -0.63 21.84
N THR A 522 -29.39 -1.58 21.06
CA THR A 522 -28.95 -2.98 21.09
C THR A 522 -27.54 -3.12 20.55
N GLN A 523 -27.23 -2.47 19.42
CA GLN A 523 -25.90 -2.44 18.83
C GLN A 523 -24.89 -1.77 19.76
N ALA A 524 -25.26 -0.63 20.36
CA ALA A 524 -24.39 0.07 21.31
C ALA A 524 -24.04 -0.84 22.52
N LYS A 525 -25.02 -1.58 23.07
CA LYS A 525 -24.76 -2.56 24.14
C LYS A 525 -23.84 -3.69 23.66
N LEU A 526 -24.04 -4.19 22.45
CA LEU A 526 -23.21 -5.26 21.89
C LEU A 526 -21.76 -4.81 21.72
N PHE A 527 -21.53 -3.60 21.19
CA PHE A 527 -20.20 -3.13 20.84
C PHE A 527 -19.42 -2.55 22.02
N HIS A 528 -20.10 -2.06 23.08
CA HIS A 528 -19.44 -1.26 24.12
C HIS A 528 -19.32 -1.93 25.50
N ASN A 529 -19.82 -3.15 25.69
CA ASN A 529 -19.80 -3.81 27.00
C ASN A 529 -18.51 -4.61 27.32
N GLY A 530 -17.55 -4.66 26.38
CA GLY A 530 -16.38 -5.53 26.50
C GLY A 530 -16.73 -7.01 26.25
N PRO A 531 -15.77 -7.95 26.43
CA PRO A 531 -16.02 -9.36 26.23
C PRO A 531 -16.87 -9.92 27.36
N GLN A 532 -17.57 -11.02 27.09
CA GLN A 532 -18.43 -11.68 28.08
C GLN A 532 -17.63 -12.03 29.36
N GLY A 533 -18.15 -11.61 30.52
CA GLY A 533 -17.51 -11.83 31.81
C GLY A 533 -16.24 -11.00 32.07
N GLY A 534 -15.89 -10.04 31.20
CA GLY A 534 -14.68 -9.22 31.35
C GLY A 534 -13.37 -9.99 31.16
N LEU A 535 -13.44 -11.18 30.55
CA LEU A 535 -12.28 -12.04 30.33
C LEU A 535 -11.77 -11.85 28.91
N TYR A 536 -10.56 -11.29 28.78
CA TYR A 536 -9.91 -11.08 27.49
C TYR A 536 -9.09 -12.29 27.02
N ALA A 537 -8.62 -13.13 27.95
CA ALA A 537 -7.86 -14.35 27.65
C ALA A 537 -8.42 -15.53 28.47
N GLU A 538 -8.05 -16.77 28.10
CA GLU A 538 -8.38 -17.95 28.91
C GLU A 538 -7.68 -17.91 30.27
N ARG A 539 -6.43 -17.45 30.28
CA ARG A 539 -5.67 -17.22 31.50
C ARG A 539 -6.19 -15.97 32.20
N LYS A 540 -6.53 -16.10 33.48
CA LYS A 540 -6.81 -14.96 34.37
C LYS A 540 -5.50 -14.39 34.90
N PHE A 541 -5.40 -13.08 34.91
CA PHE A 541 -4.28 -12.31 35.47
C PHE A 541 -4.70 -11.47 36.69
N SER A 542 -5.91 -11.75 37.21
CA SER A 542 -6.56 -11.10 38.36
C SER A 542 -5.97 -11.51 39.70
#